data_AF-A0A0F9LR95-F1
#
_entry.id   AF-A0A0F9LR95-F1
#
_cell.length_a   1.000
_cell.length_b   1.000
_cell.length_c   1.000
_cell.angle_alpha   90.00
_cell.angle_beta   90.00
_cell.angle_gamma   90.00
#
_symmetry.space_group_name_H-M   'P 1'
#
loop_
_entity.id
_entity.type
_entity.pdbx_description
1 polymer ?
#
loop_
_entity_poly.entity_id
_entity_poly.type
_entity_poly.pdbx_seq_one_letter_code
_entity_poly.pdbx_strand_id
1 'polypeptide(L)'
;MIINTAKNVLYIGEYHENYTRNYIFINGLKQNQVNVYEINLNKMSKRRRIKVLLSNFKKLKNIDFDALIFFSIKTSPINYILARIFAYIRRIIYLRHLYF
;
A
#
# COMPACT_ATOMS: atom_id res chain seq x y z
N MET A 1 22.70 -3.16 17.71
CA MET A 1 22.36 -3.51 16.31
C MET A 1 20.86 -3.70 16.26
N ILE A 2 20.10 -2.77 15.68
CA ILE A 2 18.65 -2.93 15.54
C ILE A 2 18.45 -3.97 14.45
N ILE A 3 18.00 -5.16 14.81
CA ILE A 3 17.63 -6.18 13.83
C ILE A 3 16.34 -5.70 13.18
N ASN A 4 16.45 -5.12 11.99
CA ASN A 4 15.29 -4.77 11.19
C ASN A 4 14.60 -6.07 10.78
N THR A 5 13.48 -6.40 11.42
CA THR A 5 12.71 -7.61 11.12
C THR A 5 11.91 -7.48 9.83
N ALA A 6 11.53 -6.26 9.44
CA ALA A 6 10.80 -5.99 8.21
C ALA A 6 11.77 -5.85 7.03
N LYS A 7 11.62 -6.72 6.02
CA LYS A 7 12.40 -6.72 4.77
C LYS A 7 11.63 -6.11 3.61
N ASN A 8 10.30 -6.31 3.54
CA ASN A 8 9.44 -5.83 2.46
C ASN A 8 8.33 -4.94 3.02
N VAL A 9 8.33 -3.67 2.64
CA VAL A 9 7.36 -2.67 3.12
C VAL A 9 6.61 -2.06 1.94
N LEU A 10 5.28 -2.08 2.00
CA LEU A 10 4.43 -1.38 1.05
C LEU A 10 4.05 0.00 1.59
N TYR A 11 4.55 1.06 0.98
CA TYR A 11 4.16 2.43 1.26
C TYR A 11 3.10 2.91 0.27
N ILE A 12 1.96 3.36 0.77
CA ILE A 12 0.87 3.95 -0.02
C ILE A 12 0.57 5.32 0.54
N GLY A 13 0.83 6.37 -0.22
CA GLY A 13 0.59 7.70 0.32
C GLY A 13 1.00 8.87 -0.54
N GLU A 14 0.88 10.06 0.02
CA GLU A 14 1.24 11.31 -0.64
C GLU A 14 2.65 11.74 -0.20
N TYR A 15 3.55 11.94 -1.17
CA TYR A 15 4.85 12.55 -0.94
C TYR A 15 5.31 13.35 -2.16
N HIS A 16 6.16 14.34 -1.91
CA HIS A 16 6.85 15.12 -2.92
C HIS A 16 8.34 14.73 -2.90
N GLU A 17 8.92 14.53 -4.08
CA GLU A 17 10.33 14.14 -4.26
C GLU A 17 11.27 15.25 -3.75
N ASN A 18 10.88 16.51 -3.94
CA ASN A 18 11.62 17.69 -3.48
C ASN A 18 11.39 18.00 -1.98
N TYR A 19 11.56 17.03 -1.08
CA TYR A 19 11.56 17.24 0.38
C TYR A 19 10.18 17.26 1.07
N THR A 20 9.64 16.07 1.34
CA THR A 20 8.53 15.87 2.31
C THR A 20 8.95 14.90 3.41
N ARG A 21 8.39 15.03 4.62
CA ARG A 21 8.66 14.12 5.75
C ARG A 21 8.55 12.64 5.36
N ASN A 22 7.54 12.33 4.54
CA ASN A 22 7.29 10.98 4.03
C ASN A 22 8.39 10.50 3.08
N TYR A 23 8.90 11.37 2.21
CA TYR A 23 10.01 11.05 1.32
C TYR A 23 11.29 10.75 2.10
N ILE A 24 11.58 11.55 3.13
CA ILE A 24 12.72 11.30 4.05
C ILE A 24 12.56 9.96 4.75
N PHE A 25 11.36 9.67 5.26
CA PHE A 25 11.05 8.40 5.91
C PHE A 25 11.26 7.19 4.98
N ILE A 26 10.71 7.24 3.76
CA ILE A 26 10.87 6.18 2.75
C ILE A 26 12.35 5.96 2.43
N ASN A 27 13.11 7.03 2.24
CA ASN A 27 14.54 6.93 1.95
C ASN A 27 15.33 6.38 3.14
N GLY A 28 14.94 6.73 4.37
CA GLY A 28 15.52 6.14 5.58
C GLY A 28 15.31 4.63 5.63
N LEU A 29 14.12 4.13 5.27
CA LEU A 29 13.86 2.69 5.17
C LEU A 29 14.78 2.02 4.14
N LYS A 30 14.89 2.60 2.94
CA LYS A 30 15.76 2.07 1.87
C LYS A 30 17.23 2.05 2.27
N GLN A 31 17.71 3.09 2.96
CA GLN A 31 19.08 3.15 3.49
C GLN A 31 19.36 2.04 4.51
N ASN A 32 18.33 1.59 5.23
CA ASN A 32 18.42 0.45 6.15
C ASN A 32 18.13 -0.90 5.47
N GLN A 33 18.33 -1.01 4.15
CA GLN A 33 18.18 -2.23 3.35
C GLN A 33 16.77 -2.83 3.35
N VAL A 34 15.75 -2.01 3.61
CA VAL A 34 14.34 -2.40 3.48
C VAL A 34 13.90 -2.22 2.03
N ASN A 35 13.27 -3.24 1.45
CA ASN A 35 12.63 -3.16 0.15
C ASN A 35 11.31 -2.38 0.28
N VAL A 36 11.32 -1.12 -0.13
CA VAL A 36 10.12 -0.27 -0.09
C VAL A 36 9.44 -0.24 -1.45
N TYR A 37 8.20 -0.70 -1.49
CA TYR A 37 7.31 -0.63 -2.65
C TYR A 37 6.41 0.58 -2.50
N GLU A 38 6.51 1.54 -3.41
CA GLU A 38 5.86 2.84 -3.25
C GLU A 38 4.68 3.01 -4.21
N ILE A 39 3.56 3.51 -3.68
CA ILE A 39 2.42 3.99 -4.45
C ILE A 39 2.19 5.46 -4.07
N ASN A 40 2.74 6.38 -4.89
CA ASN A 40 2.55 7.81 -4.70
C ASN A 40 1.16 8.25 -5.21
N LEU A 41 0.38 8.89 -4.34
CA LEU A 41 -0.98 9.40 -4.63
C LEU A 41 -1.02 10.94 -4.76
N ASN A 42 0.14 11.60 -4.75
CA ASN A 42 0.25 13.05 -4.75
C ASN A 42 -0.44 13.68 -5.98
N LYS A 43 -1.17 14.77 -5.75
CA LYS A 43 -1.92 15.53 -6.77
C LYS A 43 -2.85 14.71 -7.70
N MET A 44 -3.24 13.48 -7.30
CA MET A 44 -4.16 12.65 -8.09
C MET A 44 -5.62 12.86 -7.72
N SER A 45 -6.51 12.89 -8.73
CA SER A 45 -7.96 12.86 -8.54
C SER A 45 -8.43 11.51 -7.96
N LYS A 46 -9.58 11.50 -7.28
CA LYS A 46 -10.13 10.30 -6.60
C LYS A 46 -10.23 9.07 -7.53
N ARG A 47 -10.75 9.24 -8.75
CA ARG A 47 -10.85 8.16 -9.75
C ARG A 47 -9.47 7.63 -10.16
N ARG A 48 -8.51 8.53 -10.39
CA ARG A 48 -7.14 8.17 -10.78
C ARG A 48 -6.41 7.42 -9.67
N ARG A 49 -6.61 7.80 -8.40
CA ARG A 49 -6.08 7.08 -7.23
C ARG A 49 -6.52 5.62 -7.20
N ILE A 50 -7.82 5.34 -7.38
CA ILE A 50 -8.34 3.96 -7.39
C ILE A 50 -7.71 3.16 -8.52
N LYS A 51 -7.62 3.73 -9.73
CA LYS A 51 -7.00 3.06 -10.88
C LYS A 51 -5.53 2.72 -10.63
N VAL A 52 -4.77 3.64 -10.04
CA VAL A 52 -3.35 3.47 -9.69
C VAL A 52 -3.17 2.44 -8.58
N LEU A 53 -4.04 2.43 -7.57
CA LEU A 53 -3.99 1.40 -6.52
C LEU A 53 -4.24 0.02 -7.10
N LEU A 54 -5.30 -0.17 -7.88
CA LEU A 54 -5.62 -1.47 -8.49
C LEU A 54 -4.53 -1.96 -9.44
N SER A 55 -3.96 -1.08 -10.26
CA SER A 55 -2.90 -1.46 -11.19
C SER A 55 -1.62 -1.87 -10.46
N ASN A 56 -1.27 -1.22 -9.36
CA ASN A 56 -0.11 -1.59 -8.55
C ASN A 56 -0.37 -2.86 -7.75
N PHE A 57 -1.54 -3.01 -7.11
CA PHE A 57 -1.88 -4.27 -6.40
C PHE A 57 -1.82 -5.49 -7.32
N LYS A 58 -2.20 -5.36 -8.60
CA LYS A 58 -2.06 -6.45 -9.57
C LYS A 58 -0.60 -6.86 -9.80
N LYS A 59 0.34 -5.90 -9.80
CA LYS A 59 1.78 -6.16 -9.95
C LYS A 59 2.39 -6.73 -8.67
N LEU A 60 1.89 -6.28 -7.53
CA LEU A 60 2.41 -6.61 -6.20
C LEU A 60 1.80 -7.89 -5.60
N LYS A 61 0.89 -8.56 -6.31
CA LYS A 61 0.11 -9.71 -5.80
C LYS A 61 0.94 -10.91 -5.30
N ASN A 62 2.17 -11.06 -5.78
CA ASN A 62 3.06 -12.19 -5.47
C ASN A 62 4.17 -11.79 -4.49
N ILE A 63 4.13 -10.57 -3.95
CA ILE A 63 5.12 -10.07 -3.00
C ILE A 63 4.53 -10.25 -1.62
N ASP A 64 5.29 -10.89 -0.74
CA ASP A 64 4.95 -10.99 0.68
C ASP A 64 5.46 -9.74 1.40
N PHE A 65 4.57 -9.06 2.12
CA PHE A 65 4.83 -7.78 2.76
C PHE A 65 4.84 -7.96 4.27
N ASP A 66 5.93 -7.54 4.92
CA ASP A 66 6.05 -7.57 6.38
C ASP A 66 5.27 -6.40 7.01
N ALA A 67 5.17 -5.28 6.30
CA ALA A 67 4.41 -4.12 6.76
C ALA A 67 3.76 -3.34 5.62
N LEU A 68 2.59 -2.76 5.91
CA LEU A 68 1.89 -1.81 5.06
C LEU A 68 1.79 -0.47 5.77
N ILE A 69 2.31 0.57 5.13
CA ILE A 69 2.29 1.95 5.63
C ILE A 69 1.37 2.77 4.74
N PHE A 70 0.31 3.30 5.33
CA PHE A 70 -0.67 4.13 4.63
C PHE A 70 -0.63 5.56 5.14
N PHE A 71 -0.36 6.53 4.27
CA PHE A 71 -0.33 7.94 4.64
C PHE A 71 -0.98 8.85 3.59
N SER A 72 -2.18 9.37 3.87
CA SER A 72 -2.80 10.39 3.02
C SER A 72 -3.51 11.45 3.85
N ILE A 73 -3.18 12.71 3.57
CA ILE A 73 -3.80 13.89 4.21
C ILE A 73 -5.21 14.14 3.63
N LYS A 74 -5.41 13.85 2.34
CA LYS A 74 -6.64 14.20 1.59
C LYS A 74 -7.68 13.11 1.57
N THR A 75 -7.42 11.98 2.20
CA THR A 75 -8.38 10.91 2.24
C THR A 75 -8.55 10.41 3.67
N SER A 76 -9.81 10.25 4.07
CA SER A 76 -10.24 9.15 4.94
C SER A 76 -10.69 8.00 4.00
N PRO A 77 -9.78 7.24 3.35
CA PRO A 77 -10.16 6.17 2.42
C PRO A 77 -10.08 4.79 3.08
N ILE A 78 -9.66 4.73 4.35
CA ILE A 78 -9.55 3.51 5.16
C ILE A 78 -10.89 2.77 5.10
N ASN A 79 -12.01 3.48 5.26
CA ASN A 79 -13.34 2.87 5.16
C ASN A 79 -13.66 2.33 3.76
N TYR A 80 -13.26 2.98 2.67
CA TYR A 80 -13.64 2.53 1.32
C TYR A 80 -12.73 1.43 0.76
N ILE A 81 -11.42 1.52 1.05
CA ILE A 81 -10.43 0.54 0.61
C ILE A 81 -10.52 -0.72 1.46
N LEU A 82 -10.63 -0.62 2.81
CA LEU A 82 -10.89 -1.78 3.65
C LEU A 82 -12.24 -2.42 3.31
N ALA A 83 -13.33 -1.65 3.17
CA ALA A 83 -14.63 -2.23 2.83
C ALA A 83 -14.61 -3.00 1.50
N ARG A 84 -13.88 -2.52 0.49
CA ARG A 84 -13.74 -3.26 -0.79
C ARG A 84 -12.78 -4.45 -0.71
N ILE A 85 -11.68 -4.34 0.03
CA ILE A 85 -10.75 -5.46 0.23
C ILE A 85 -11.46 -6.57 1.03
N PHE A 86 -12.16 -6.23 2.12
CA PHE A 86 -12.99 -7.17 2.87
C PHE A 86 -14.11 -7.77 2.02
N ALA A 87 -14.82 -6.98 1.20
CA ALA A 87 -15.85 -7.51 0.30
C ALA A 87 -15.27 -8.48 -0.76
N TYR A 88 -14.07 -8.20 -1.27
CA TYR A 88 -13.39 -9.08 -2.24
C TYR A 88 -12.92 -10.38 -1.59
N ILE A 89 -12.32 -10.31 -0.39
CA ILE A 89 -11.91 -11.48 0.39
C ILE A 89 -13.13 -12.33 0.77
N ARG A 90 -14.23 -11.71 1.23
CA ARG A 90 -15.48 -12.41 1.59
C ARG A 90 -16.10 -13.13 0.39
N ARG A 91 -16.03 -12.54 -0.81
CA ARG A 91 -16.50 -13.16 -2.05
C ARG A 91 -15.65 -14.38 -2.46
N ILE A 92 -14.34 -14.34 -2.25
CA ILE A 92 -13.44 -15.48 -2.52
C ILE A 92 -13.74 -16.64 -1.55
N ILE A 93 -13.93 -16.34 -0.25
CA ILE A 93 -14.26 -17.36 0.76
C ILE A 93 -15.63 -18.00 0.45
N TYR A 94 -16.64 -17.20 0.09
CA TYR A 94 -17.97 -17.71 -0.24
C TYR A 94 -17.97 -18.60 -1.48
N LEU A 95 -17.25 -18.22 -2.54
CA LEU A 95 -17.09 -19.06 -3.73
C LEU A 95 -16.37 -20.37 -3.40
N ARG A 96 -15.39 -20.36 -2.50
CA ARG A 96 -14.67 -21.56 -2.10
C ARG A 96 -15.55 -22.57 -1.33
N HIS A 97 -16.58 -22.08 -0.64
CA HIS A 97 -17.52 -22.89 0.14
C HIS A 97 -18.69 -23.47 -0.67
N LEU A 98 -18.90 -23.01 -1.91
CA LEU A 98 -20.00 -23.42 -2.79
C LEU A 98 -19.57 -24.50 -3.81
N TYR A 99 -18.27 -24.74 -3.93
CA TYR A 99 -17.65 -25.72 -4.84
C TYR A 99 -16.95 -26.88 -4.11
N PHE A 100 -17.18 -27.01 -2.79
CA PHE A 100 -16.81 -28.13 -1.93
C PHE A 100 -18.04 -28.54 -1.12
#